data_AF-A0A9D8NX48-F1
#
_entry.id   AF-A0A9D8NX48-F1
#
_cell.length_a   1.000
_cell.length_b   1.000
_cell.length_c   1.000
_cell.angle_alpha   90.00
_cell.angle_beta   90.00
_cell.angle_gamma   90.00
#
_symmetry.space_group_name_H-M   'P 1'
#
loop_
_entity.id
_entity.type
_entity.pdbx_description
1 polymer ?
#
loop_
_entity_poly.entity_id
_entity_poly.type
_entity_poly.pdbx_seq_one_letter_code
_entity_poly.pdbx_strand_id
1 'polypeptide(L)'
;DALARLRADPVTYFGNDRGLEAAVYEGDVYLLLYVTEGRSLVHSANNPWAMRRALPSTDDLGLPSVNFTLDARGGEQMGRLTGGNLQRPMAIVLDGQVYTAPTVQSTIRESGRITGRFSPEDITYLVRVLAAGTLSGTLSPEPISMSMLGPSLGADNLEKGLRAVLFSVVAVSVLMLAYYLVAGVMAILSLSFIILSIFGTMVFIDSTFTMPGLAGIALIIGMAVDANVLIFERMREELMLNREPLRNAARLGFARAFSAIFDGNLTNLIVCIVLIWLAGTEVKGFGVTTMIGSISTVIGGVWVSRVLMSIYTEWMGARRLPMVATVVPAVNRWIVPRIDWVKWRPLLLGGAFLVAASGIAIAALRGPDLLDTEFRGGVALTVTTKRVPTATHTVTAGETFASIAARTPGVPAAAIEALNPGVDPAAPPAGAVVRVPTGECSSDGRVLLTRESVERRLQERGRAEPADSVVGQFRSATVLTLGDQTPDLRASSFQVKVGNPPGKVDESTITGEAVTAVAATLANELDAQLSRTFQGAGGSHTDFTRPIDKRTVGEVLGRAELTDPVGRLKGGVAIVVDGIEPPISVDE
;
A
#
# COMPACT_ATOMS: atom_id res chain seq x y z
N ASP A 1 35.76 -21.55 6.75
CA ASP A 1 36.47 -22.75 6.23
C ASP A 1 35.61 -23.73 5.44
N ALA A 2 34.58 -24.36 6.02
CA ALA A 2 33.79 -25.38 5.30
C ALA A 2 33.06 -24.84 4.06
N LEU A 3 32.46 -23.65 4.13
CA LEU A 3 31.80 -23.00 3.00
C LEU A 3 32.79 -22.61 1.89
N ALA A 4 34.01 -22.18 2.26
CA ALA A 4 35.06 -21.84 1.31
C ALA A 4 35.57 -23.07 0.56
N ARG A 5 35.73 -24.21 1.25
CA ARG A 5 36.09 -25.50 0.64
C ARG A 5 34.98 -26.03 -0.27
N LEU A 6 33.72 -25.94 0.15
CA LEU A 6 32.56 -26.29 -0.66
C LEU A 6 32.52 -25.46 -1.96
N ARG A 7 32.76 -24.15 -1.88
CA ARG A 7 32.73 -23.26 -3.06
C ARG A 7 33.95 -23.43 -3.97
N ALA A 8 35.10 -23.80 -3.42
CA ALA A 8 36.32 -24.02 -4.19
C ALA A 8 36.29 -25.33 -4.98
N ASP A 9 35.75 -26.40 -4.39
CA ASP A 9 35.62 -27.69 -5.05
C ASP A 9 34.43 -28.49 -4.46
N PRO A 10 33.21 -28.29 -5.01
CA PRO A 10 32.00 -28.94 -4.51
C PRO A 10 32.06 -30.47 -4.66
N VAL A 11 32.66 -30.95 -5.75
CA VAL A 11 32.74 -32.37 -6.09
C VAL A 11 33.59 -33.10 -5.07
N THR A 12 34.78 -32.56 -4.76
CA THR A 12 35.68 -33.16 -3.77
C THR A 12 35.15 -33.02 -2.34
N TYR A 13 34.49 -31.90 -2.02
CA TYR A 13 33.90 -31.65 -0.71
C TYR A 13 32.79 -32.66 -0.36
N PHE A 14 31.96 -33.06 -1.32
CA PHE A 14 30.94 -34.08 -1.12
C PHE A 14 31.49 -35.51 -1.31
N GLY A 15 32.44 -35.69 -2.23
CA GLY A 15 33.03 -36.98 -2.58
C GLY A 15 33.88 -37.60 -1.47
N ASN A 16 34.95 -36.91 -1.04
CA ASN A 16 35.94 -37.50 -0.13
C ASN A 16 35.52 -37.48 1.34
N ASP A 17 34.86 -36.42 1.81
CA ASP A 17 34.52 -36.25 3.23
C ASP A 17 33.17 -36.88 3.60
N ARG A 18 32.29 -37.12 2.63
CA ARG A 18 30.90 -37.57 2.88
C ARG A 18 30.42 -38.74 2.02
N GLY A 19 31.20 -39.20 1.04
CA GLY A 19 30.83 -40.33 0.18
C GLY A 19 29.61 -40.05 -0.68
N LEU A 20 29.41 -38.79 -1.09
CA LEU A 20 28.30 -38.33 -1.92
C LEU A 20 28.84 -37.91 -3.29
N GLU A 21 28.15 -38.29 -4.37
CA GLU A 21 28.48 -37.80 -5.71
C GLU A 21 27.83 -36.43 -5.93
N ALA A 22 28.62 -35.43 -6.30
CA ALA A 22 28.14 -34.11 -6.65
C ALA A 22 28.71 -33.68 -8.01
N ALA A 23 27.94 -32.88 -8.76
CA ALA A 23 28.32 -32.33 -10.05
C ALA A 23 27.90 -30.86 -10.14
N VAL A 24 28.60 -30.07 -10.94
CA VAL A 24 28.25 -28.66 -11.21
C VAL A 24 27.64 -28.57 -12.60
N TYR A 25 26.48 -27.94 -12.72
CA TYR A 25 25.81 -27.68 -13.99
C TYR A 25 25.23 -26.26 -13.96
N GLU A 26 25.56 -25.45 -14.98
CA GLU A 26 25.15 -24.03 -15.10
C GLU A 26 25.46 -23.15 -13.87
N GLY A 27 26.49 -23.50 -13.10
CA GLY A 27 26.90 -22.78 -11.88
C GLY A 27 26.24 -23.29 -10.59
N ASP A 28 25.27 -24.18 -10.70
CA ASP A 28 24.60 -24.82 -9.56
C ASP A 28 25.21 -26.19 -9.23
N VAL A 29 25.23 -26.51 -7.94
CA VAL A 29 25.75 -27.79 -7.42
C VAL A 29 24.62 -28.79 -7.25
N TYR A 30 24.65 -29.86 -8.01
CA TYR A 30 23.73 -30.98 -7.92
C TYR A 30 24.36 -32.11 -7.10
N LEU A 31 23.59 -32.68 -6.17
CA LEU A 31 23.96 -33.92 -5.49
C LEU A 31 23.16 -35.09 -6.05
N LEU A 32 23.84 -36.21 -6.29
CA LEU A 32 23.18 -37.47 -6.61
C LEU A 32 22.53 -38.03 -5.34
N LEU A 33 21.20 -38.04 -5.32
CA LEU A 33 20.41 -38.66 -4.26
C LEU A 33 19.89 -40.02 -4.73
N TYR A 34 19.97 -41.03 -3.88
CA TYR A 34 19.44 -42.36 -4.18
C TYR A 34 17.93 -42.42 -3.96
N VAL A 35 17.17 -42.60 -5.03
CA VAL A 35 15.70 -42.78 -4.99
C VAL A 35 15.33 -44.26 -5.10
N THR A 36 16.07 -45.14 -4.44
CA THR A 36 15.71 -46.57 -4.35
C THR A 36 14.62 -46.78 -3.30
N GLU A 37 13.76 -47.77 -3.52
CA GLU A 37 12.74 -48.18 -2.55
C GLU A 37 13.40 -48.51 -1.19
N GLY A 38 12.97 -47.85 -0.11
CA GLY A 38 13.57 -47.95 1.22
C GLY A 38 14.70 -46.96 1.56
N ARG A 39 15.10 -46.08 0.63
CA ARG A 39 16.04 -44.95 0.88
C ARG A 39 15.47 -43.56 0.61
N SER A 40 14.21 -43.48 0.21
CA SER A 40 13.52 -42.22 -0.01
C SER A 40 12.12 -42.25 0.59
N LEU A 41 11.65 -41.08 1.03
CA LEU A 41 10.27 -40.85 1.44
C LEU A 41 9.74 -39.69 0.60
N VAL A 42 9.24 -40.00 -0.59
CA VAL A 42 8.72 -39.00 -1.54
C VAL A 42 7.21 -38.96 -1.44
N HIS A 43 6.67 -37.77 -1.19
CA HIS A 43 5.23 -37.53 -1.31
C HIS A 43 4.85 -37.52 -2.80
N SER A 44 3.93 -38.38 -3.20
CA SER A 44 3.40 -38.37 -4.57
C SER A 44 1.95 -38.82 -4.57
N ALA A 45 1.23 -38.57 -5.68
CA ALA A 45 -0.16 -39.01 -5.84
C ALA A 45 -0.35 -40.52 -5.60
N ASN A 46 0.66 -41.33 -5.93
CA ASN A 46 0.65 -42.79 -5.74
C ASN A 46 1.15 -43.23 -4.35
N ASN A 47 1.79 -42.34 -3.60
CA ASN A 47 2.26 -42.61 -2.24
C ASN A 47 1.95 -41.44 -1.28
N PRO A 48 0.67 -41.26 -0.89
CA PRO A 48 0.29 -40.17 -0.01
C PRO A 48 0.73 -40.45 1.43
N TRP A 49 1.48 -39.50 1.99
CA TRP A 49 1.72 -39.33 3.43
C TRP A 49 1.72 -37.84 3.73
N ALA A 50 1.32 -37.45 4.93
CA ALA A 50 1.21 -36.04 5.30
C ALA A 50 2.02 -35.71 6.55
N MET A 51 2.62 -34.53 6.56
CA MET A 51 3.10 -33.92 7.80
C MET A 51 1.93 -33.26 8.50
N ARG A 52 1.57 -33.75 9.69
CA ARG A 52 0.45 -33.22 10.49
C ARG A 52 0.82 -31.93 11.22
N ARG A 53 2.07 -31.83 11.66
CA ARG A 53 2.52 -30.71 12.47
C ARG A 53 4.03 -30.53 12.38
N ALA A 54 4.49 -29.29 12.34
CA ALA A 54 5.88 -28.91 12.54
C ALA A 54 5.91 -27.74 13.52
N LEU A 55 6.75 -27.80 14.54
CA LEU A 55 6.85 -26.80 15.60
C LEU A 55 8.32 -26.52 15.92
N PRO A 56 8.68 -25.26 16.20
CA PRO A 56 9.98 -24.94 16.77
C PRO A 56 10.12 -25.59 18.15
N SER A 57 11.32 -26.08 18.46
CA SER A 57 11.69 -26.71 19.72
C SER A 57 13.14 -26.40 20.04
N THR A 58 13.58 -26.71 21.25
CA THR A 58 15.01 -26.78 21.60
C THR A 58 15.47 -28.23 21.68
N ASP A 59 16.73 -28.47 21.32
CA ASP A 59 17.37 -29.76 21.54
C ASP A 59 17.88 -29.88 22.99
N ASP A 60 18.49 -31.02 23.29
CA ASP A 60 18.94 -31.35 24.65
C ASP A 60 20.18 -30.52 25.08
N LEU A 61 20.81 -29.78 24.14
CA LEU A 61 21.91 -28.84 24.35
C LEU A 61 21.44 -27.37 24.35
N GLY A 62 20.13 -27.13 24.25
CA GLY A 62 19.55 -25.79 24.19
C GLY A 62 19.66 -25.11 22.83
N LEU A 63 20.08 -25.82 21.78
CA LEU A 63 20.14 -25.30 20.41
C LEU A 63 18.75 -25.36 19.74
N PRO A 64 18.45 -24.46 18.78
CA PRO A 64 17.20 -24.51 18.04
C PRO A 64 17.03 -25.82 17.24
N SER A 65 15.81 -26.35 17.23
CA SER A 65 15.43 -27.60 16.54
C SER A 65 13.98 -27.52 16.06
N VAL A 66 13.58 -28.44 15.19
CA VAL A 66 12.18 -28.54 14.73
C VAL A 66 11.62 -29.92 15.06
N ASN A 67 10.54 -29.94 15.83
CA ASN A 67 9.77 -31.16 16.07
C ASN A 67 8.69 -31.29 14.99
N PHE A 68 8.60 -32.45 14.37
CA PHE A 68 7.58 -32.75 13.40
C PHE A 68 6.77 -33.99 13.77
N THR A 69 5.55 -34.03 13.29
CA THR A 69 4.64 -35.17 13.43
C THR A 69 4.06 -35.52 12.07
N LEU A 70 4.16 -36.79 11.67
CA LEU A 70 3.62 -37.37 10.46
C LEU A 70 2.26 -38.02 10.75
N ASP A 71 1.51 -38.35 9.70
CA ASP A 71 0.40 -39.28 9.79
C ASP A 71 0.87 -40.73 9.97
N ALA A 72 -0.06 -41.65 10.29
CA ALA A 72 0.27 -43.04 10.57
C ALA A 72 1.02 -43.71 9.39
N ARG A 73 0.62 -43.40 8.15
CA ARG A 73 1.25 -43.93 6.94
C ARG A 73 2.67 -43.38 6.74
N GLY A 74 2.87 -42.07 6.89
CA GLY A 74 4.17 -41.43 6.86
C GLY A 74 5.09 -41.94 7.97
N GLY A 75 4.56 -42.17 9.17
CA GLY A 75 5.30 -42.73 10.29
C GLY A 75 5.78 -44.17 10.06
N GLU A 76 4.96 -45.01 9.43
CA GLU A 76 5.38 -46.37 9.05
C GLU A 76 6.50 -46.34 8.01
N GLN A 77 6.36 -45.50 6.97
CA GLN A 77 7.35 -45.38 5.89
C GLN A 77 8.66 -44.76 6.38
N MET A 78 8.57 -43.72 7.22
CA MET A 78 9.72 -43.12 7.90
C MET A 78 10.42 -44.15 8.80
N GLY A 79 9.67 -45.03 9.45
CA GLY A 79 10.21 -46.13 10.26
C GLY A 79 11.00 -47.14 9.42
N ARG A 80 10.49 -47.51 8.24
CA ARG A 80 11.20 -48.39 7.29
C ARG A 80 12.47 -47.71 6.73
N LEU A 81 12.38 -46.42 6.39
CA LEU A 81 13.50 -45.63 5.90
C LEU A 81 14.62 -45.51 6.93
N THR A 82 14.28 -45.08 8.15
CA THR A 82 15.27 -44.81 9.20
C THR A 82 15.82 -46.08 9.85
N GLY A 83 15.01 -47.13 9.99
CA GLY A 83 15.41 -48.39 10.63
C GLY A 83 16.58 -49.10 9.94
N GLY A 84 16.69 -48.99 8.61
CA GLY A 84 17.81 -49.57 7.83
C GLY A 84 18.97 -48.61 7.56
N ASN A 85 18.86 -47.33 7.92
CA ASN A 85 19.81 -46.27 7.56
C ASN A 85 20.29 -45.46 8.77
N LEU A 86 20.40 -46.10 9.93
CA LEU A 86 20.96 -45.47 11.14
C LEU A 86 22.40 -44.97 10.90
N GLN A 87 22.75 -43.85 11.52
CA GLN A 87 24.05 -43.17 11.42
C GLN A 87 24.40 -42.70 10.00
N ARG A 88 23.42 -42.60 9.10
CA ARG A 88 23.59 -42.02 7.75
C ARG A 88 22.93 -40.65 7.65
N PRO A 89 23.48 -39.72 6.85
CA PRO A 89 22.83 -38.44 6.58
C PRO A 89 21.55 -38.65 5.78
N MET A 90 20.47 -38.00 6.18
CA MET A 90 19.19 -37.99 5.48
C MET A 90 18.94 -36.59 4.94
N ALA A 91 19.02 -36.43 3.61
CA ALA A 91 18.73 -35.16 2.96
C ALA A 91 17.23 -34.86 3.02
N ILE A 92 16.89 -33.66 3.50
CA ILE A 92 15.55 -33.09 3.43
C ILE A 92 15.55 -32.20 2.19
N VAL A 93 14.83 -32.64 1.16
CA VAL A 93 14.74 -31.97 -0.14
C VAL A 93 13.41 -31.24 -0.22
N LEU A 94 13.46 -29.99 -0.68
CA LEU A 94 12.28 -29.18 -0.89
C LEU A 94 12.46 -28.36 -2.16
N ASP A 95 11.47 -28.40 -3.06
CA ASP A 95 11.51 -27.77 -4.38
C ASP A 95 12.79 -28.07 -5.18
N GLY A 96 13.29 -29.31 -5.07
CA GLY A 96 14.51 -29.77 -5.74
C GLY A 96 15.82 -29.33 -5.08
N GLN A 97 15.79 -28.55 -4.00
CA GLN A 97 16.96 -28.10 -3.26
C GLN A 97 17.14 -28.87 -1.94
N VAL A 98 18.39 -29.23 -1.62
CA VAL A 98 18.73 -29.86 -0.34
C VAL A 98 18.84 -28.78 0.73
N TYR A 99 17.89 -28.75 1.67
CA TYR A 99 17.89 -27.76 2.74
C TYR A 99 18.80 -28.16 3.90
N THR A 100 18.67 -29.39 4.37
CA THR A 100 19.48 -29.91 5.46
C THR A 100 19.69 -31.41 5.29
N ALA A 101 20.80 -31.92 5.81
CA ALA A 101 21.14 -33.34 5.75
C ALA A 101 21.56 -33.85 7.14
N PRO A 102 20.66 -33.81 8.14
CA PRO A 102 20.97 -34.30 9.47
C PRO A 102 21.23 -35.81 9.47
N THR A 103 22.08 -36.26 10.38
CA THR A 103 22.35 -37.69 10.56
C THR A 103 21.19 -38.35 11.32
N VAL A 104 20.71 -39.49 10.82
CA VAL A 104 19.66 -40.29 11.48
C VAL A 104 20.25 -40.96 12.73
N GLN A 105 19.82 -40.53 13.91
CA GLN A 105 20.32 -41.06 15.18
C GLN A 105 19.56 -42.29 15.69
N SER A 106 18.24 -42.32 15.45
CA SER A 106 17.34 -43.39 15.89
C SER A 106 16.25 -43.64 14.85
N THR A 107 15.54 -44.76 14.95
CA THR A 107 14.37 -45.03 14.12
C THR A 107 13.27 -44.01 14.44
N ILE A 108 12.77 -43.32 13.41
CA ILE A 108 11.74 -42.28 13.51
C ILE A 108 10.43 -42.86 12.97
N ARG A 109 9.34 -42.74 13.74
CA ARG A 109 8.00 -43.13 13.30
C ARG A 109 7.14 -41.90 13.07
N GLU A 110 6.05 -41.76 13.81
CA GLU A 110 5.11 -40.65 13.65
C GLU A 110 5.68 -39.31 14.16
N SER A 111 6.63 -39.31 15.09
CA SER A 111 7.24 -38.09 15.60
C SER A 111 8.76 -38.12 15.44
N GLY A 112 9.33 -37.01 14.99
CA GLY A 112 10.77 -36.83 14.86
C GLY A 112 11.21 -35.42 15.20
N ARG A 113 12.52 -35.25 15.37
CA ARG A 113 13.15 -33.97 15.68
C ARG A 113 14.31 -33.74 14.70
N ILE A 114 14.31 -32.58 14.05
CA ILE A 114 15.38 -32.13 13.16
C ILE A 114 16.30 -31.24 13.99
N THR A 115 17.54 -31.69 14.20
CA THR A 115 18.57 -30.96 14.93
C THR A 115 19.66 -30.48 13.99
N GLY A 116 20.31 -29.38 14.35
CA GLY A 116 21.32 -28.74 13.52
C GLY A 116 21.71 -27.37 14.03
N ARG A 117 22.64 -26.72 13.34
CA ARG A 117 22.97 -25.32 13.58
C ARG A 117 22.04 -24.46 12.75
N PHE A 118 20.86 -24.16 13.29
CA PHE A 118 19.87 -23.30 12.65
C PHE A 118 19.89 -21.91 13.28
N SER A 119 19.75 -20.87 12.45
CA SER A 119 19.36 -19.55 12.91
C SER A 119 17.85 -19.52 13.26
N PRO A 120 17.39 -18.56 14.07
CA PRO A 120 15.96 -18.34 14.32
C PRO A 120 15.15 -18.16 13.03
N GLU A 121 15.74 -17.50 12.03
CA GLU A 121 15.16 -17.31 10.71
C GLU A 121 14.98 -18.64 9.96
N ASP A 122 16.00 -19.50 9.99
CA ASP A 122 15.95 -20.84 9.37
C ASP A 122 14.85 -21.71 9.97
N ILE A 123 14.69 -21.70 11.29
CA ILE A 123 13.65 -22.45 11.99
C ILE A 123 12.26 -21.97 11.57
N THR A 124 12.06 -20.64 11.53
CA THR A 124 10.78 -20.04 11.16
C THR A 124 10.40 -20.42 9.73
N TYR A 125 11.37 -20.35 8.82
CA TYR A 125 11.20 -20.75 7.43
C TYR A 125 10.91 -22.26 7.32
N LEU A 126 11.70 -23.12 7.95
CA LEU A 126 11.54 -24.58 7.90
C LEU A 126 10.17 -25.00 8.45
N VAL A 127 9.73 -24.43 9.56
CA VAL A 127 8.40 -24.69 10.15
C VAL A 127 7.29 -24.27 9.19
N ARG A 128 7.39 -23.06 8.60
CA ARG A 128 6.40 -22.55 7.65
C ARG A 128 6.27 -23.47 6.44
N VAL A 129 7.40 -23.89 5.88
CA VAL A 129 7.48 -24.76 4.72
C VAL A 129 6.93 -26.15 5.02
N LEU A 130 7.38 -26.77 6.12
CA LEU A 130 6.94 -28.11 6.52
C LEU A 130 5.44 -28.13 6.90
N ALA A 131 4.91 -27.02 7.44
CA ALA A 131 3.50 -26.89 7.77
C ALA A 131 2.61 -26.60 6.55
N ALA A 132 3.13 -25.93 5.51
CA ALA A 132 2.39 -25.64 4.28
C ALA A 132 2.12 -26.90 3.44
N GLY A 133 2.93 -27.95 3.61
CA GLY A 133 2.81 -29.21 2.86
C GLY A 133 3.20 -29.06 1.39
N THR A 134 2.90 -30.09 0.58
CA THR A 134 3.16 -30.05 -0.86
C THR A 134 1.99 -29.42 -1.59
N LEU A 135 2.23 -28.38 -2.38
CA LEU A 135 1.24 -27.85 -3.31
C LEU A 135 0.94 -28.91 -4.39
N SER A 136 -0.34 -29.12 -4.73
CA SER A 136 -0.75 -30.10 -5.74
C SER A 136 -0.37 -29.71 -7.18
N GLY A 137 0.18 -28.50 -7.38
CA GLY A 137 0.71 -28.02 -8.65
C GLY A 137 1.83 -27.01 -8.42
N THR A 138 2.79 -26.95 -9.35
CA THR A 138 3.82 -25.90 -9.39
C THR A 138 3.14 -24.57 -9.69
N LEU A 139 3.15 -23.68 -8.70
CA LEU A 139 2.85 -22.27 -8.95
C LEU A 139 3.97 -21.70 -9.80
N SER A 140 3.63 -20.82 -10.75
CA SER A 140 4.65 -19.99 -11.38
C SER A 140 5.40 -19.24 -10.26
N PRO A 141 6.74 -19.23 -10.26
CA PRO A 141 7.51 -18.42 -9.31
C PRO A 141 7.18 -16.93 -9.43
N GLU A 142 6.61 -16.53 -10.58
CA GLU A 142 6.15 -15.17 -10.85
C GLU A 142 4.63 -15.07 -10.65
N PRO A 143 4.15 -14.21 -9.73
CA PRO A 143 2.72 -13.99 -9.52
C PRO A 143 2.11 -13.25 -10.71
N ILE A 144 0.89 -13.65 -11.10
CA ILE A 144 0.10 -13.05 -12.22
C ILE A 144 -0.22 -11.56 -11.98
N SER A 145 -0.17 -11.11 -10.72
CA SER A 145 -0.30 -9.70 -10.34
C SER A 145 0.27 -9.52 -8.94
N MET A 146 1.11 -8.49 -8.76
CA MET A 146 1.66 -8.13 -7.47
C MET A 146 1.36 -6.67 -7.16
N SER A 147 0.68 -6.42 -6.04
CA SER A 147 0.50 -5.08 -5.48
C SER A 147 1.27 -5.01 -4.17
N MET A 148 2.36 -4.23 -4.16
CA MET A 148 3.14 -3.97 -2.95
C MET A 148 2.88 -2.53 -2.51
N LEU A 149 2.10 -2.38 -1.43
CA LEU A 149 1.81 -1.09 -0.81
C LEU A 149 2.68 -0.93 0.44
N GLY A 150 3.49 0.12 0.47
CA GLY A 150 4.32 0.45 1.63
C GLY A 150 3.45 0.90 2.83
N PRO A 151 3.79 0.52 4.07
CA PRO A 151 3.03 0.92 5.26
C PRO A 151 2.85 2.43 5.42
N SER A 152 3.87 3.22 5.05
CA SER A 152 3.83 4.69 5.09
C SER A 152 2.76 5.27 4.17
N LEU A 153 2.57 4.68 2.99
CA LEU A 153 1.56 5.12 2.02
C LEU A 153 0.15 4.83 2.54
N GLY A 154 -0.05 3.68 3.21
CA GLY A 154 -1.30 3.36 3.89
C GLY A 154 -1.64 4.36 5.00
N ALA A 155 -0.64 4.73 5.82
CA ALA A 155 -0.82 5.69 6.91
C ALA A 155 -1.20 7.10 6.39
N ASP A 156 -0.48 7.59 5.38
CA ASP A 156 -0.75 8.89 4.75
C ASP A 156 -2.15 8.94 4.11
N ASN A 157 -2.54 7.87 3.40
CA ASN A 157 -3.87 7.76 2.81
C ASN A 157 -4.99 7.72 3.86
N LEU A 158 -4.77 7.03 4.98
CA LEU A 158 -5.71 7.01 6.09
C LEU A 158 -5.88 8.40 6.71
N GLU A 159 -4.77 9.10 6.98
CA GLU A 159 -4.81 10.44 7.56
C GLU A 159 -5.57 11.42 6.68
N LYS A 160 -5.26 11.45 5.37
CA LYS A 160 -5.98 12.31 4.42
C LYS A 160 -7.44 11.93 4.28
N GLY A 161 -7.75 10.63 4.24
CA GLY A 161 -9.13 10.16 4.19
C GLY A 161 -9.94 10.61 5.41
N LEU A 162 -9.36 10.52 6.61
CA LEU A 162 -10.00 11.00 7.84
C LEU A 162 -10.17 12.53 7.84
N ARG A 163 -9.15 13.30 7.40
CA ARG A 163 -9.25 14.75 7.26
C ARG A 163 -10.35 15.16 6.26
N ALA A 164 -10.48 14.44 5.14
CA ALA A 164 -11.53 14.69 4.14
C ALA A 164 -12.94 14.41 4.71
N VAL A 165 -13.12 13.30 5.43
CA VAL A 165 -14.39 13.00 6.12
C VAL A 165 -14.72 14.10 7.13
N LEU A 166 -13.75 14.53 7.94
CA LEU A 166 -13.93 15.62 8.89
C LEU A 166 -14.35 16.93 8.19
N PHE A 167 -13.69 17.28 7.08
CA PHE A 167 -14.04 18.46 6.29
C PHE A 167 -15.48 18.37 5.76
N SER A 168 -15.90 17.21 5.25
CA SER A 168 -17.28 16.97 4.82
C SER A 168 -18.29 17.17 5.95
N VAL A 169 -18.02 16.65 7.16
CA VAL A 169 -18.88 16.86 8.33
C VAL A 169 -18.98 18.34 8.68
N VAL A 170 -17.86 19.05 8.74
CA VAL A 170 -17.82 20.48 9.10
C VAL A 170 -18.54 21.31 8.05
N ALA A 171 -18.24 21.12 6.76
CA ALA A 171 -18.85 21.86 5.66
C ALA A 171 -20.39 21.68 5.65
N VAL A 172 -20.86 20.43 5.77
CA VAL A 172 -22.29 20.12 5.82
C VAL A 172 -22.93 20.69 7.09
N SER A 173 -22.25 20.61 8.24
CA SER A 173 -22.76 21.17 9.50
C SER A 173 -22.91 22.69 9.42
N VAL A 174 -21.92 23.39 8.88
CA VAL A 174 -21.96 24.85 8.68
C VAL A 174 -23.13 25.22 7.76
N LEU A 175 -23.29 24.53 6.62
CA LEU A 175 -24.40 24.76 5.70
C LEU A 175 -25.76 24.57 6.40
N MET A 176 -25.93 23.49 7.16
CA MET A 176 -27.19 23.19 7.84
C MET A 176 -27.51 24.18 8.95
N LEU A 177 -26.52 24.58 9.75
CA LEU A 177 -26.70 25.60 10.78
C LEU A 177 -27.01 26.96 10.16
N ALA A 178 -26.29 27.33 9.10
CA ALA A 178 -26.46 28.62 8.44
C ALA A 178 -27.86 28.76 7.83
N TYR A 179 -28.39 27.74 7.16
CA TYR A 179 -29.68 27.82 6.47
C TYR A 179 -30.89 27.45 7.36
N TYR A 180 -30.79 26.35 8.12
CA TYR A 180 -31.91 25.77 8.87
C TYR A 180 -31.90 26.13 10.37
N LEU A 181 -30.88 26.82 10.88
CA LEU A 181 -30.76 27.27 12.27
C LEU A 181 -31.05 26.12 13.27
N VAL A 182 -32.18 26.17 13.99
CA VAL A 182 -32.59 25.17 14.99
C VAL A 182 -32.87 23.81 14.35
N ALA A 183 -33.51 23.78 13.18
CA ALA A 183 -33.69 22.54 12.43
C ALA A 183 -32.33 21.99 11.95
N GLY A 184 -31.38 22.88 11.66
CA GLY A 184 -30.00 22.50 11.33
C GLY A 184 -29.31 21.72 12.45
N VAL A 185 -29.50 22.13 13.71
CA VAL A 185 -28.98 21.40 14.88
C VAL A 185 -29.56 19.98 14.94
N MET A 186 -30.86 19.81 14.69
CA MET A 186 -31.51 18.49 14.67
C MET A 186 -30.94 17.60 13.56
N ALA A 187 -30.70 18.16 12.37
CA ALA A 187 -30.09 17.43 11.27
C ALA A 187 -28.65 16.99 11.61
N ILE A 188 -27.87 17.81 12.32
CA ILE A 188 -26.51 17.45 12.74
C ILE A 188 -26.53 16.33 13.79
N LEU A 189 -27.48 16.35 14.73
CA LEU A 189 -27.65 15.27 15.71
C LEU A 189 -28.05 13.95 15.03
N SER A 190 -28.96 14.01 14.06
CA SER A 190 -29.32 12.87 13.20
C SER A 190 -28.11 12.37 12.39
N LEU A 191 -27.35 13.27 11.77
CA LEU A 191 -26.13 12.93 11.03
C LEU A 191 -25.09 12.25 11.93
N SER A 192 -24.92 12.73 13.17
CA SER A 192 -24.00 12.14 14.13
C SER A 192 -24.40 10.69 14.46
N PHE A 193 -25.70 10.42 14.60
CA PHE A 193 -26.21 9.06 14.78
C PHE A 193 -25.96 8.19 13.53
N ILE A 194 -26.11 8.74 12.33
CA ILE A 194 -25.84 8.02 11.07
C ILE A 194 -24.35 7.65 10.99
N ILE A 195 -23.45 8.60 11.23
CA ILE A 195 -22.00 8.37 11.22
C ILE A 195 -21.63 7.29 12.25
N LEU A 196 -22.16 7.39 13.47
CA LEU A 196 -21.93 6.39 14.53
C LEU A 196 -22.44 5.00 14.10
N SER A 197 -23.60 4.94 13.44
CA SER A 197 -24.18 3.68 12.95
C SER A 197 -23.32 3.05 11.85
N ILE A 198 -22.73 3.85 10.96
CA ILE A 198 -21.82 3.37 9.92
C ILE A 198 -20.57 2.76 10.54
N PHE A 199 -19.86 3.52 11.38
CA PHE A 199 -18.64 3.02 12.04
C PHE A 199 -18.93 1.82 12.96
N GLY A 200 -20.00 1.90 13.74
CA GLY A 200 -20.40 0.82 14.64
C GLY A 200 -20.73 -0.48 13.90
N THR A 201 -21.45 -0.39 12.78
CA THR A 201 -21.77 -1.57 11.96
C THR A 201 -20.55 -2.13 11.28
N MET A 202 -19.64 -1.28 10.76
CA MET A 202 -18.41 -1.74 10.12
C MET A 202 -17.50 -2.49 11.09
N VAL A 203 -17.37 -1.99 12.33
CA VAL A 203 -16.64 -2.70 13.39
C VAL A 203 -17.35 -4.01 13.75
N PHE A 204 -18.69 -4.01 13.85
CA PHE A 204 -19.44 -5.20 14.22
C PHE A 204 -19.30 -6.37 13.24
N ILE A 205 -19.14 -6.07 11.94
CA ILE A 205 -19.00 -7.10 10.89
C ILE A 205 -17.53 -7.35 10.48
N ASP A 206 -16.55 -6.77 11.20
CA ASP A 206 -15.13 -6.80 10.87
C ASP A 206 -14.84 -6.40 9.40
N SER A 207 -15.51 -5.35 8.92
CA SER A 207 -15.34 -4.87 7.55
C SER A 207 -14.03 -4.11 7.38
N THR A 208 -13.34 -4.33 6.26
CA THR A 208 -12.11 -3.61 5.93
C THR A 208 -12.40 -2.17 5.47
N PHE A 209 -11.70 -1.20 6.06
CA PHE A 209 -11.70 0.18 5.59
C PHE A 209 -10.74 0.34 4.41
N THR A 210 -11.30 0.51 3.21
CA THR A 210 -10.54 0.86 2.01
C THR A 210 -10.56 2.38 1.79
N MET A 211 -9.62 2.92 1.01
CA MET A 211 -9.64 4.33 0.64
C MET A 211 -10.93 4.71 -0.11
N PRO A 212 -11.41 3.93 -1.11
CA PRO A 212 -12.75 4.14 -1.67
C PRO A 212 -13.86 4.05 -0.63
N GLY A 213 -13.75 3.17 0.36
CA GLY A 213 -14.69 3.09 1.48
C GLY A 213 -14.83 4.40 2.25
N LEU A 214 -13.70 5.08 2.54
CA LEU A 214 -13.72 6.40 3.18
C LEU A 214 -14.40 7.47 2.29
N ALA A 215 -14.19 7.41 0.97
CA ALA A 215 -14.90 8.28 0.03
C ALA A 215 -16.43 8.02 0.03
N GLY A 216 -16.83 6.75 0.18
CA GLY A 216 -18.24 6.36 0.36
C GLY A 216 -18.86 6.98 1.61
N ILE A 217 -18.12 7.02 2.73
CA ILE A 217 -18.58 7.69 3.96
C ILE A 217 -18.76 9.19 3.73
N ALA A 218 -17.80 9.85 3.08
CA ALA A 218 -17.91 11.28 2.75
C ALA A 218 -19.13 11.58 1.85
N LEU A 219 -19.39 10.73 0.86
CA LEU A 219 -20.57 10.83 -0.01
C LEU A 219 -21.87 10.65 0.79
N ILE A 220 -21.93 9.64 1.66
CA ILE A 220 -23.09 9.40 2.52
C ILE A 220 -23.33 10.59 3.46
N ILE A 221 -22.31 11.24 4.00
CA ILE A 221 -22.52 12.43 4.86
C ILE A 221 -23.27 13.53 4.12
N GLY A 222 -22.94 13.77 2.84
CA GLY A 222 -23.67 14.73 2.00
C GLY A 222 -25.10 14.29 1.72
N MET A 223 -25.30 13.03 1.32
CA MET A 223 -26.63 12.50 0.97
C MET A 223 -27.53 12.29 2.20
N ALA A 224 -26.96 11.99 3.37
CA ALA A 224 -27.69 11.74 4.60
C ALA A 224 -28.49 12.97 5.06
N VAL A 225 -27.95 14.16 4.79
CA VAL A 225 -28.60 15.42 5.13
C VAL A 225 -29.71 15.80 4.14
N ASP A 226 -29.70 15.28 2.92
CA ASP A 226 -30.75 15.50 1.92
C ASP A 226 -32.13 15.04 2.42
N ALA A 227 -32.18 13.92 3.13
CA ALA A 227 -33.41 13.45 3.78
C ALA A 227 -33.98 14.51 4.76
N ASN A 228 -33.10 15.13 5.55
CA ASN A 228 -33.49 16.20 6.48
C ASN A 228 -33.94 17.46 5.73
N VAL A 229 -33.23 17.85 4.67
CA VAL A 229 -33.58 18.99 3.80
C VAL A 229 -34.98 18.80 3.22
N LEU A 230 -35.29 17.63 2.66
CA LEU A 230 -36.59 17.34 2.06
C LEU A 230 -37.73 17.43 3.09
N ILE A 231 -37.51 16.90 4.30
CA ILE A 231 -38.47 16.98 5.41
C ILE A 231 -38.65 18.45 5.83
N PHE A 232 -37.56 19.19 5.99
CA PHE A 232 -37.57 20.58 6.48
C PHE A 232 -38.20 21.54 5.47
N GLU A 233 -37.93 21.38 4.18
CA GLU A 233 -38.58 22.13 3.12
C GLU A 233 -40.07 21.80 3.05
N ARG A 234 -40.46 20.53 3.16
CA ARG A 234 -41.88 20.17 3.16
C ARG A 234 -42.61 20.74 4.38
N MET A 235 -42.00 20.68 5.57
CA MET A 235 -42.54 21.34 6.76
C MET A 235 -42.64 22.85 6.57
N ARG A 236 -41.63 23.48 5.95
CA ARG A 236 -41.62 24.91 5.64
C ARG A 236 -42.79 25.29 4.74
N GLU A 237 -43.06 24.51 3.69
CA GLU A 237 -44.21 24.71 2.81
C GLU A 237 -45.53 24.65 3.58
N GLU A 238 -45.74 23.62 4.41
CA GLU A 238 -46.97 23.49 5.22
C GLU A 238 -47.13 24.65 6.23
N LEU A 239 -46.03 25.15 6.80
CA LEU A 239 -46.02 26.32 7.71
C LEU A 239 -46.31 27.63 6.99
N MET A 240 -45.72 27.86 5.81
CA MET A 240 -45.77 29.15 5.11
C MET A 240 -46.98 29.28 4.18
N LEU A 241 -47.27 28.26 3.38
CA LEU A 241 -48.34 28.27 2.39
C LEU A 241 -49.68 27.87 3.02
N ASN A 242 -49.68 26.78 3.79
CA ASN A 242 -50.91 26.22 4.36
C ASN A 242 -51.22 26.73 5.78
N ARG A 243 -50.29 27.47 6.39
CA ARG A 243 -50.42 28.08 7.74
C ARG A 243 -50.78 27.07 8.84
N GLU A 244 -50.34 25.82 8.67
CA GLU A 244 -50.56 24.76 9.64
C GLU A 244 -49.79 25.04 10.93
N PRO A 245 -50.32 24.69 12.12
CA PRO A 245 -49.55 24.72 13.34
C PRO A 245 -48.37 23.74 13.25
N LEU A 246 -47.24 24.09 13.90
CA LEU A 246 -45.97 23.36 13.77
C LEU A 246 -46.09 21.83 13.96
N ARG A 247 -46.92 21.38 14.90
CA ARG A 247 -47.13 19.94 15.15
C ARG A 247 -47.79 19.23 13.96
N ASN A 248 -48.75 19.87 13.31
CA ASN A 248 -49.42 19.30 12.14
C ASN A 248 -48.52 19.39 10.90
N ALA A 249 -47.84 20.53 10.71
CA ALA A 249 -46.84 20.70 9.65
C ALA A 249 -45.73 19.64 9.74
N ALA A 250 -45.23 19.33 10.95
CA ALA A 250 -44.26 18.27 11.17
C ALA A 250 -44.81 16.89 10.77
N ARG A 251 -46.01 16.54 11.25
CA ARG A 251 -46.65 15.25 10.89
C ARG A 251 -46.81 15.08 9.38
N LEU A 252 -47.28 16.13 8.69
CA LEU A 252 -47.47 16.13 7.24
C LEU A 252 -46.14 16.10 6.48
N GLY A 253 -45.15 16.88 6.93
CA GLY A 253 -43.80 16.93 6.37
C GLY A 253 -43.14 15.56 6.37
N PHE A 254 -43.06 14.91 7.53
CA PHE A 254 -42.50 13.55 7.64
C PHE A 254 -43.28 12.52 6.82
N ALA A 255 -44.62 12.58 6.81
CA ALA A 255 -45.43 11.61 6.06
C ALA A 255 -45.25 11.74 4.54
N ARG A 256 -45.17 12.96 4.02
CA ARG A 256 -45.04 13.22 2.57
C ARG A 256 -43.62 13.03 2.07
N ALA A 257 -42.61 13.41 2.85
CA ALA A 257 -41.21 13.26 2.47
C ALA A 257 -40.74 11.80 2.53
N PHE A 258 -41.33 10.97 3.40
CA PHE A 258 -40.89 9.57 3.61
C PHE A 258 -40.84 8.75 2.32
N SER A 259 -41.86 8.84 1.45
CA SER A 259 -41.91 8.06 0.21
C SER A 259 -40.73 8.38 -0.71
N ALA A 260 -40.40 9.66 -0.88
CA ALA A 260 -39.29 10.08 -1.73
C ALA A 260 -37.93 9.70 -1.13
N ILE A 261 -37.79 9.83 0.20
CA ILE A 261 -36.55 9.43 0.91
C ILE A 261 -36.31 7.93 0.81
N PHE A 262 -37.37 7.14 1.02
CA PHE A 262 -37.28 5.68 0.94
C PHE A 262 -36.94 5.22 -0.48
N ASP A 263 -37.59 5.78 -1.50
CA ASP A 263 -37.32 5.44 -2.90
C ASP A 263 -35.88 5.79 -3.32
N GLY A 264 -35.40 6.99 -2.97
CA GLY A 264 -34.02 7.41 -3.25
C GLY A 264 -32.95 6.53 -2.58
N ASN A 265 -33.18 6.12 -1.32
CA ASN A 265 -32.23 5.24 -0.62
C ASN A 265 -32.33 3.78 -1.08
N LEU A 266 -33.53 3.31 -1.45
CA LEU A 266 -33.74 1.95 -1.95
C LEU A 266 -33.05 1.74 -3.31
N THR A 267 -33.17 2.70 -4.22
CA THR A 267 -32.45 2.65 -5.51
C THR A 267 -30.93 2.63 -5.31
N ASN A 268 -30.41 3.45 -4.38
CA ASN A 268 -29.00 3.42 -4.00
C ASN A 268 -28.59 2.06 -3.39
N LEU A 269 -29.46 1.44 -2.59
CA LEU A 269 -29.21 0.12 -2.01
C LEU A 269 -29.04 -0.96 -3.09
N ILE A 270 -29.86 -0.93 -4.14
CA ILE A 270 -29.75 -1.85 -5.27
C ILE A 270 -28.39 -1.70 -5.95
N VAL A 271 -27.94 -0.46 -6.20
CA VAL A 271 -26.61 -0.18 -6.78
C VAL A 271 -25.50 -0.74 -5.89
N CYS A 272 -25.59 -0.52 -4.58
CA CYS A 272 -24.58 -1.02 -3.63
C CYS A 272 -24.49 -2.55 -3.66
N ILE A 273 -25.62 -3.26 -3.70
CA ILE A 273 -25.64 -4.74 -3.79
C ILE A 273 -24.91 -5.21 -5.05
N VAL A 274 -25.20 -4.57 -6.20
CA VAL A 274 -24.53 -4.89 -7.48
C VAL A 274 -23.02 -4.66 -7.38
N LEU A 275 -22.59 -3.53 -6.79
CA LEU A 275 -21.16 -3.24 -6.58
C LEU A 275 -20.48 -4.27 -5.68
N ILE A 276 -21.12 -4.68 -4.58
CA ILE A 276 -20.54 -5.65 -3.64
C ILE A 276 -20.34 -7.03 -4.29
N TRP A 277 -21.22 -7.41 -5.22
CA TRP A 277 -21.21 -8.71 -5.88
C TRP A 277 -20.29 -8.77 -7.11
N LEU A 278 -20.26 -7.71 -7.92
CA LEU A 278 -19.58 -7.71 -9.21
C LEU A 278 -18.26 -6.95 -9.24
N ALA A 279 -18.01 -6.03 -8.30
CA ALA A 279 -16.84 -5.16 -8.37
C ALA A 279 -15.59 -5.75 -7.71
N GLY A 280 -14.43 -5.19 -8.06
CA GLY A 280 -13.13 -5.53 -7.47
C GLY A 280 -13.06 -5.21 -5.97
N THR A 281 -12.03 -5.74 -5.30
CA THR A 281 -11.84 -5.65 -3.84
C THR A 281 -11.86 -4.20 -3.32
N GLU A 282 -11.28 -3.26 -4.06
CA GLU A 282 -11.25 -1.85 -3.65
C GLU A 282 -12.64 -1.19 -3.69
N VAL A 283 -13.41 -1.47 -4.75
CA VAL A 283 -14.77 -0.93 -4.98
C VAL A 283 -15.79 -1.59 -4.06
N LYS A 284 -15.57 -2.86 -3.67
CA LYS A 284 -16.42 -3.57 -2.71
C LYS A 284 -16.51 -2.83 -1.37
N GLY A 285 -15.41 -2.24 -0.89
CA GLY A 285 -15.40 -1.43 0.34
C GLY A 285 -16.27 -0.17 0.23
N PHE A 286 -16.27 0.49 -0.94
CA PHE A 286 -17.19 1.60 -1.23
C PHE A 286 -18.65 1.14 -1.25
N GLY A 287 -18.94 -0.02 -1.84
CA GLY A 287 -20.29 -0.59 -1.87
C GLY A 287 -20.82 -0.91 -0.47
N VAL A 288 -20.02 -1.56 0.39
CA VAL A 288 -20.42 -1.91 1.77
C VAL A 288 -20.69 -0.66 2.62
N THR A 289 -19.78 0.31 2.60
CA THR A 289 -19.91 1.57 3.36
C THR A 289 -21.16 2.35 2.94
N THR A 290 -21.40 2.48 1.63
CA THR A 290 -22.56 3.17 1.06
C THR A 290 -23.87 2.42 1.36
N MET A 291 -23.85 1.09 1.35
CA MET A 291 -25.01 0.26 1.70
C MET A 291 -25.45 0.50 3.16
N ILE A 292 -24.50 0.40 4.10
CA ILE A 292 -24.74 0.64 5.53
C ILE A 292 -25.21 2.08 5.74
N GLY A 293 -24.59 3.03 5.05
CA GLY A 293 -24.95 4.45 5.09
C GLY A 293 -26.38 4.73 4.60
N SER A 294 -26.79 4.10 3.50
CA SER A 294 -28.15 4.23 2.94
C SER A 294 -29.21 3.73 3.94
N ILE A 295 -28.99 2.54 4.52
CA ILE A 295 -29.88 1.98 5.55
C ILE A 295 -29.91 2.89 6.79
N SER A 296 -28.74 3.35 7.23
CA SER A 296 -28.61 4.25 8.38
C SER A 296 -29.30 5.59 8.12
N THR A 297 -29.34 6.08 6.88
CA THR A 297 -30.01 7.34 6.51
C THR A 297 -31.52 7.22 6.59
N VAL A 298 -32.12 6.11 6.16
CA VAL A 298 -33.56 5.89 6.32
C VAL A 298 -33.95 5.86 7.80
N ILE A 299 -33.14 5.22 8.65
CA ILE A 299 -33.39 5.14 10.09
C ILE A 299 -33.08 6.47 10.78
N GLY A 300 -31.85 6.95 10.71
CA GLY A 300 -31.38 8.18 11.37
C GLY A 300 -32.03 9.44 10.80
N GLY A 301 -32.09 9.58 9.49
CA GLY A 301 -32.60 10.78 8.82
C GLY A 301 -34.11 10.97 9.00
N VAL A 302 -34.88 9.88 9.12
CA VAL A 302 -36.33 9.97 9.35
C VAL A 302 -36.69 9.80 10.81
N TRP A 303 -36.30 8.68 11.43
CA TRP A 303 -36.77 8.32 12.76
C TRP A 303 -36.14 9.18 13.86
N VAL A 304 -34.81 9.35 13.87
CA VAL A 304 -34.15 10.20 14.87
C VAL A 304 -34.58 11.65 14.70
N SER A 305 -34.63 12.17 13.47
CA SER A 305 -35.12 13.52 13.21
C SER A 305 -36.58 13.73 13.65
N ARG A 306 -37.44 12.71 13.52
CA ARG A 306 -38.82 12.75 14.01
C ARG A 306 -38.89 12.80 15.52
N VAL A 307 -38.06 12.02 16.21
CA VAL A 307 -37.95 12.03 17.68
C VAL A 307 -37.44 13.38 18.18
N LEU A 308 -36.42 13.95 17.54
CA LEU A 308 -35.90 15.28 17.88
C LEU A 308 -36.96 16.37 17.66
N MET A 309 -37.73 16.28 16.57
CA MET A 309 -38.84 17.20 16.31
C MET A 309 -39.98 17.04 17.33
N SER A 310 -40.34 15.83 17.73
CA SER A 310 -41.36 15.61 18.77
C SER A 310 -40.89 16.15 20.12
N ILE A 311 -39.62 15.94 20.49
CA ILE A 311 -39.03 16.54 21.69
C ILE A 311 -39.13 18.08 21.64
N TYR A 312 -38.79 18.68 20.50
CA TYR A 312 -38.85 20.14 20.35
C TYR A 312 -40.27 20.71 20.42
N THR A 313 -41.24 20.04 19.82
CA THR A 313 -42.62 20.52 19.77
C THR A 313 -43.43 20.18 21.02
N GLU A 314 -43.26 18.98 21.56
CA GLU A 314 -44.08 18.46 22.67
C GLU A 314 -43.43 18.70 24.04
N TRP A 315 -42.12 18.46 24.18
CA TRP A 315 -41.45 18.61 25.48
C TRP A 315 -40.99 20.05 25.74
N MET A 316 -40.36 20.70 24.75
CA MET A 316 -39.94 22.11 24.86
C MET A 316 -41.07 23.11 24.53
N GLY A 317 -42.22 22.62 24.05
CA GLY A 317 -43.40 23.45 23.79
C GLY A 317 -43.21 24.49 22.67
N ALA A 318 -42.22 24.31 21.80
CA ALA A 318 -41.91 25.26 20.76
C ALA A 318 -43.03 25.31 19.71
N ARG A 319 -43.48 26.53 19.38
CA ARG A 319 -44.57 26.77 18.39
C ARG A 319 -44.07 27.30 17.05
N ARG A 320 -42.78 27.64 16.96
CA ARG A 320 -42.15 28.20 15.77
C ARG A 320 -40.88 27.44 15.45
N LEU A 321 -40.61 27.27 14.16
CA LEU A 321 -39.37 26.68 13.66
C LEU A 321 -38.62 27.78 12.89
N PRO A 322 -37.67 28.48 13.53
CA PRO A 322 -36.90 29.51 12.85
C PRO A 322 -35.99 28.87 11.81
N MET A 323 -36.14 29.29 10.57
CA MET A 323 -35.28 28.98 9.42
C MET A 323 -34.94 30.32 8.76
N VAL A 324 -33.83 30.42 8.02
CA VAL A 324 -33.46 31.69 7.38
C VAL A 324 -34.58 32.24 6.50
N ALA A 325 -35.27 31.38 5.76
CA ALA A 325 -36.39 31.77 4.91
C ALA A 325 -37.62 32.28 5.69
N THR A 326 -37.82 31.84 6.94
CA THR A 326 -38.94 32.31 7.79
C THR A 326 -38.57 33.54 8.62
N VAL A 327 -37.29 33.71 8.96
CA VAL A 327 -36.77 34.83 9.76
C VAL A 327 -36.45 36.05 8.89
N VAL A 328 -35.96 35.85 7.66
CA VAL A 328 -35.54 36.93 6.75
C VAL A 328 -36.26 36.83 5.40
N PRO A 329 -37.44 37.48 5.24
CA PRO A 329 -38.26 37.38 4.02
C PRO A 329 -37.58 37.90 2.75
N ALA A 330 -36.62 38.82 2.87
CA ALA A 330 -35.83 39.34 1.76
C ALA A 330 -34.94 38.25 1.13
N VAL A 331 -34.36 37.39 1.98
CA VAL A 331 -33.53 36.25 1.54
C VAL A 331 -34.40 35.21 0.84
N ASN A 332 -35.61 34.92 1.34
CA ASN A 332 -36.54 34.01 0.68
C ASN A 332 -36.95 34.45 -0.74
N ARG A 333 -37.14 35.77 -0.99
CA ARG A 333 -37.45 36.28 -2.34
C ARG A 333 -36.28 36.15 -3.31
N TRP A 334 -35.06 36.23 -2.80
CA TRP A 334 -33.86 36.05 -3.62
C TRP A 334 -33.61 34.57 -3.96
N ILE A 335 -33.90 33.66 -3.02
CA ILE A 335 -33.72 32.21 -3.17
C ILE A 335 -34.76 31.56 -4.08
N VAL A 336 -35.94 32.16 -4.27
CA VAL A 336 -36.98 31.67 -5.21
C VAL A 336 -37.07 32.56 -6.44
N PRO A 337 -36.04 32.60 -7.32
CA PRO A 337 -36.12 33.39 -8.54
C PRO A 337 -37.15 32.78 -9.49
N ARG A 338 -38.00 33.62 -10.08
CA ARG A 338 -38.97 33.19 -11.10
C ARG A 338 -38.28 33.04 -12.45
N ILE A 339 -37.50 31.95 -12.59
CA ILE A 339 -36.84 31.61 -13.85
C ILE A 339 -37.74 30.64 -14.61
N ASP A 340 -38.05 30.97 -15.86
CA ASP A 340 -38.77 30.07 -16.77
C ASP A 340 -37.78 29.10 -17.43
N TRP A 341 -37.53 27.98 -16.76
CA TRP A 341 -36.65 26.92 -17.25
C TRP A 341 -37.12 26.30 -18.57
N VAL A 342 -38.43 26.33 -18.86
CA VAL A 342 -39.01 25.74 -20.07
C VAL A 342 -38.60 26.54 -21.31
N LYS A 343 -38.52 27.86 -21.19
CA LYS A 343 -38.04 28.74 -22.28
C LYS A 343 -36.58 28.46 -22.66
N TRP A 344 -35.72 28.18 -21.68
CA TRP A 344 -34.28 27.93 -21.89
C TRP A 344 -33.95 26.48 -22.24
N ARG A 345 -34.94 25.58 -22.19
CA ARG A 345 -34.80 24.16 -22.51
C ARG A 345 -34.00 23.85 -23.78
N PRO A 346 -34.25 24.45 -24.97
CA PRO A 346 -33.51 24.07 -26.17
C PRO A 346 -32.02 24.44 -26.08
N LEU A 347 -31.68 25.55 -25.41
CA LEU A 347 -30.28 25.94 -25.19
C LEU A 347 -29.60 24.99 -24.20
N LEU A 348 -30.25 24.70 -23.07
CA LEU A 348 -29.70 23.83 -22.03
C LEU A 348 -29.55 22.39 -22.53
N LEU A 349 -30.55 21.85 -23.23
CA LEU A 349 -30.46 20.51 -23.82
C LEU A 349 -29.43 20.46 -24.97
N GLY A 350 -29.39 21.48 -25.83
CA GLY A 350 -28.38 21.57 -26.89
C GLY A 350 -26.96 21.62 -26.32
N GLY A 351 -26.75 22.43 -25.28
CA GLY A 351 -25.47 22.50 -24.56
C GLY A 351 -25.10 21.19 -23.87
N ALA A 352 -26.04 20.58 -23.15
CA ALA A 352 -25.81 19.28 -22.48
C ALA A 352 -25.49 18.18 -23.49
N PHE A 353 -26.19 18.12 -24.62
CA PHE A 353 -25.92 17.17 -25.69
C PHE A 353 -24.56 17.42 -26.31
N LEU A 354 -24.18 18.68 -26.56
CA LEU A 354 -22.87 19.02 -27.10
C LEU A 354 -21.74 18.62 -26.14
N VAL A 355 -21.90 18.87 -24.83
CA VAL A 355 -20.94 18.44 -23.81
C VAL A 355 -20.84 16.92 -23.77
N ALA A 356 -21.98 16.20 -23.74
CA ALA A 356 -22.00 14.74 -23.73
C ALA A 356 -21.36 14.15 -25.01
N ALA A 357 -21.72 14.68 -26.18
CA ALA A 357 -21.16 14.25 -27.47
C ALA A 357 -19.67 14.55 -27.55
N SER A 358 -19.21 15.70 -27.06
CA SER A 358 -17.79 16.03 -26.99
C SER A 358 -17.02 15.11 -26.04
N GLY A 359 -17.61 14.75 -24.89
CA GLY A 359 -17.01 13.79 -23.96
C GLY A 359 -16.86 12.41 -24.58
N ILE A 360 -17.89 11.93 -25.28
CA ILE A 360 -17.85 10.66 -26.02
C ILE A 360 -16.84 10.73 -27.16
N ALA A 361 -16.79 11.83 -27.92
CA ALA A 361 -15.83 12.01 -29.01
C ALA A 361 -14.38 12.03 -28.49
N ILE A 362 -14.11 12.74 -27.39
CA ILE A 362 -12.78 12.76 -26.75
C ILE A 362 -12.41 11.36 -26.24
N ALA A 363 -13.35 10.65 -25.61
CA ALA A 363 -13.11 9.28 -25.16
C ALA A 363 -12.81 8.33 -26.32
N ALA A 364 -13.55 8.44 -27.42
CA ALA A 364 -13.33 7.65 -28.64
C ALA A 364 -11.99 7.97 -29.31
N LEU A 365 -11.60 9.26 -29.34
CA LEU A 365 -10.32 9.71 -29.90
C LEU A 365 -9.11 9.27 -29.06
N ARG A 366 -9.25 9.20 -27.72
CA ARG A 366 -8.19 8.67 -26.83
C ARG A 366 -8.08 7.14 -26.89
N GLY A 367 -9.17 6.45 -27.21
CA GLY A 367 -9.15 5.00 -27.42
C GLY A 367 -8.60 4.23 -26.21
N PRO A 368 -7.65 3.30 -26.39
CA PRO A 368 -7.06 2.52 -25.31
C PRO A 368 -6.35 3.36 -24.25
N ASP A 369 -5.81 4.54 -24.60
CA ASP A 369 -5.07 5.41 -23.67
C ASP A 369 -5.93 6.04 -22.58
N LEU A 370 -7.26 5.91 -22.67
CA LEU A 370 -8.19 6.27 -21.60
C LEU A 370 -8.17 5.26 -20.43
N LEU A 371 -7.89 3.99 -20.72
CA LEU A 371 -8.00 2.90 -19.75
C LEU A 371 -6.72 2.80 -18.94
N ASP A 372 -6.88 2.71 -17.61
CA ASP A 372 -5.76 2.57 -16.67
C ASP A 372 -5.19 1.13 -16.67
N THR A 373 -4.09 0.93 -15.95
CA THR A 373 -3.36 -0.35 -15.84
C THR A 373 -4.23 -1.50 -15.33
N GLU A 374 -5.31 -1.23 -14.60
CA GLU A 374 -6.29 -2.23 -14.16
C GLU A 374 -7.02 -2.93 -15.33
N PHE A 375 -7.16 -2.25 -16.47
CA PHE A 375 -7.85 -2.79 -17.66
C PHE A 375 -6.88 -3.15 -18.77
N ARG A 376 -5.74 -2.45 -18.88
CA ARG A 376 -4.74 -2.69 -19.93
C ARG A 376 -3.66 -3.69 -19.53
N GLY A 377 -3.51 -3.97 -18.23
CA GLY A 377 -2.26 -4.50 -17.69
C GLY A 377 -1.17 -3.43 -17.72
N GLY A 378 -0.22 -3.52 -16.80
CA GLY A 378 0.81 -2.49 -16.67
C GLY A 378 1.52 -2.54 -15.34
N VAL A 379 2.51 -1.67 -15.22
CA VAL A 379 3.31 -1.52 -14.02
C VAL A 379 2.94 -0.21 -13.35
N ALA A 380 2.58 -0.28 -12.07
CA ALA A 380 2.36 0.87 -11.22
C ALA A 380 3.51 0.96 -10.20
N LEU A 381 4.37 1.97 -10.36
CA LEU A 381 5.55 2.19 -9.54
C LEU A 381 5.30 3.37 -8.60
N THR A 382 5.52 3.17 -7.31
CA THR A 382 5.54 4.28 -6.36
C THR A 382 6.98 4.74 -6.17
N VAL A 383 7.24 6.01 -6.45
CA VAL A 383 8.57 6.62 -6.34
C VAL A 383 8.54 7.76 -5.33
N THR A 384 9.62 7.88 -4.56
CA THR A 384 9.80 8.92 -3.55
C THR A 384 11.06 9.72 -3.84
N THR A 385 10.99 11.03 -3.60
CA THR A 385 12.08 11.96 -3.90
C THR A 385 13.15 11.98 -2.81
N LYS A 386 14.40 12.32 -3.13
CA LYS A 386 15.52 12.44 -2.18
C LYS A 386 15.20 13.41 -1.06
N ARG A 387 15.81 13.21 0.11
CA ARG A 387 15.79 14.21 1.18
C ARG A 387 16.61 15.43 0.78
N VAL A 388 16.13 16.62 1.16
CA VAL A 388 16.86 17.87 0.96
C VAL A 388 18.09 17.88 1.87
N PRO A 389 19.24 18.44 1.46
CA PRO A 389 20.41 18.57 2.33
C PRO A 389 20.06 19.26 3.64
N THR A 390 20.63 18.77 4.74
CA THR A 390 20.36 19.29 6.08
C THR A 390 21.54 20.08 6.60
N ALA A 391 21.25 21.23 7.21
CA ALA A 391 22.20 22.01 7.98
C ALA A 391 21.97 21.74 9.47
N THR A 392 23.05 21.91 10.24
CA THR A 392 22.99 21.76 11.69
C THR A 392 22.69 23.12 12.32
N HIS A 393 21.67 23.19 13.17
CA HIS A 393 21.28 24.39 13.92
C HIS A 393 21.37 24.12 15.42
N THR A 394 21.96 25.04 16.19
CA THR A 394 22.00 24.95 17.65
C THR A 394 20.82 25.71 18.23
N VAL A 395 19.94 25.00 18.94
CA VAL A 395 18.73 25.56 19.55
C VAL A 395 19.12 26.58 20.63
N THR A 396 18.65 27.81 20.48
CA THR A 396 18.77 28.84 21.53
C THR A 396 17.57 28.81 22.49
N ALA A 397 17.75 29.33 23.70
CA ALA A 397 16.74 29.24 24.75
C ALA A 397 15.41 29.90 24.33
N GLY A 398 14.31 29.13 24.39
CA GLY A 398 12.97 29.58 23.99
C GLY A 398 12.64 29.43 22.50
N GLU A 399 13.56 28.90 21.68
CA GLU A 399 13.26 28.53 20.30
C GLU A 399 12.38 27.28 20.25
N THR A 400 11.39 27.29 19.37
CA THR A 400 10.57 26.13 18.99
C THR A 400 10.85 25.74 17.54
N PHE A 401 10.51 24.52 17.14
CA PHE A 401 10.65 24.12 15.72
C PHE A 401 9.83 24.99 14.78
N ALA A 402 8.66 25.46 15.23
CA ALA A 402 7.87 26.45 14.49
C ALA A 402 8.61 27.78 14.31
N SER A 403 9.31 28.25 15.35
CA SER A 403 10.09 29.49 15.29
C SER A 403 11.35 29.37 14.42
N ILE A 404 11.94 28.17 14.34
CA ILE A 404 13.09 27.87 13.47
C ILE A 404 12.60 27.77 12.02
N ALA A 405 11.51 27.03 11.78
CA ALA A 405 10.86 26.92 10.47
C ALA A 405 10.44 28.27 9.90
N ALA A 406 9.88 29.17 10.72
CA ALA A 406 9.49 30.51 10.29
C ALA A 406 10.67 31.38 9.78
N ARG A 407 11.92 31.05 10.14
CA ARG A 407 13.12 31.76 9.65
C ARG A 407 13.71 31.14 8.39
N THR A 408 13.27 29.94 8.02
CA THR A 408 13.75 29.20 6.85
C THR A 408 12.63 29.11 5.81
N PRO A 409 12.64 29.95 4.76
CA PRO A 409 11.59 29.96 3.76
C PRO A 409 11.36 28.57 3.15
N GLY A 410 10.11 28.12 3.13
CA GLY A 410 9.71 26.86 2.49
C GLY A 410 9.94 25.59 3.31
N VAL A 411 10.37 25.69 4.58
CA VAL A 411 10.57 24.53 5.46
C VAL A 411 9.42 24.43 6.47
N PRO A 412 8.59 23.38 6.45
CA PRO A 412 7.58 23.17 7.46
C PRO A 412 8.20 22.69 8.78
N ALA A 413 7.61 23.07 9.92
CA ALA A 413 8.08 22.63 11.24
C ALA A 413 8.08 21.11 11.39
N ALA A 414 7.11 20.43 10.75
CA ALA A 414 7.03 18.98 10.67
C ALA A 414 8.28 18.33 10.03
N ALA A 415 8.93 19.01 9.07
CA ALA A 415 10.16 18.49 8.46
C ALA A 415 11.34 18.51 9.42
N ILE A 416 11.40 19.52 10.30
CA ILE A 416 12.40 19.59 11.36
C ILE A 416 12.14 18.49 12.40
N GLU A 417 10.86 18.27 12.76
CA GLU A 417 10.48 17.18 13.66
C GLU A 417 10.84 15.79 13.11
N ALA A 418 10.50 15.53 11.85
CA ALA A 418 10.77 14.26 11.18
C ALA A 418 12.28 13.92 11.10
N LEU A 419 13.15 14.94 11.10
CA LEU A 419 14.61 14.77 11.07
C LEU A 419 15.26 14.65 12.46
N ASN A 420 14.51 14.97 13.52
CA ASN A 420 15.02 14.99 14.90
C ASN A 420 14.10 14.19 15.83
N PRO A 421 13.95 12.87 15.61
CA PRO A 421 13.09 12.04 16.44
C PRO A 421 13.57 12.05 17.91
N GLY A 422 12.63 12.26 18.83
CA GLY A 422 12.89 12.29 20.27
C GLY A 422 13.22 13.67 20.85
N VAL A 423 13.20 14.73 20.04
CA VAL A 423 13.28 16.13 20.52
C VAL A 423 11.88 16.74 20.54
N ASP A 424 11.48 17.34 21.66
CA ASP A 424 10.18 18.02 21.76
C ASP A 424 10.12 19.24 20.82
N PRO A 425 9.20 19.27 19.84
CA PRO A 425 9.09 20.37 18.88
C PRO A 425 8.61 21.69 19.50
N ALA A 426 7.87 21.63 20.62
CA ALA A 426 7.33 22.79 21.31
C ALA A 426 8.31 23.37 22.35
N ALA A 427 9.23 22.55 22.86
CA ALA A 427 10.22 22.97 23.86
C ALA A 427 11.54 22.20 23.70
N PRO A 428 12.28 22.38 22.59
CA PRO A 428 13.55 21.71 22.39
C PRO A 428 14.59 22.20 23.43
N PRO A 429 15.48 21.31 23.93
CA PRO A 429 16.46 21.68 24.93
C PRO A 429 17.43 22.75 24.42
N ALA A 430 17.66 23.80 25.21
CA ALA A 430 18.64 24.83 24.85
C ALA A 430 20.05 24.22 24.73
N GLY A 431 20.74 24.52 23.62
CA GLY A 431 22.04 23.92 23.27
C GLY A 431 21.94 22.60 22.51
N ALA A 432 20.74 22.04 22.30
CA ALA A 432 20.55 20.87 21.46
C ALA A 432 20.90 21.19 19.99
N VAL A 433 21.50 20.21 19.33
CA VAL A 433 21.93 20.32 17.94
C VAL A 433 20.90 19.61 17.07
N VAL A 434 20.14 20.37 16.30
CA VAL A 434 19.03 19.86 15.47
C VAL A 434 19.34 19.99 13.98
N ARG A 435 18.88 19.03 13.19
CA ARG A 435 19.00 19.02 11.73
C ARG A 435 17.84 19.79 11.11
N VAL A 436 18.15 20.77 10.28
CA VAL A 436 17.18 21.64 9.59
C VAL A 436 17.40 21.54 8.08
N PRO A 437 16.36 21.32 7.26
CA PRO A 437 16.47 21.36 5.81
C PRO A 437 16.99 22.72 5.30
N THR A 438 17.82 22.70 4.25
CA THR A 438 18.45 23.91 3.68
C THR A 438 17.65 24.56 2.54
N GLY A 439 16.48 24.01 2.20
CA GLY A 439 15.63 24.51 1.12
C GLY A 439 14.20 24.01 1.23
N GLU A 440 13.34 24.50 0.32
CA GLU A 440 11.92 24.15 0.29
C GLU A 440 11.70 22.64 0.21
N CYS A 441 10.91 22.10 1.13
CA CYS A 441 10.77 20.66 1.29
C CYS A 441 9.38 20.23 1.76
N SER A 442 9.05 18.96 1.52
CA SER A 442 7.86 18.30 2.06
C SER A 442 7.88 18.24 3.59
N SER A 443 6.75 17.90 4.21
CA SER A 443 6.62 17.62 5.65
C SER A 443 7.60 16.56 6.15
N ASP A 444 8.06 15.66 5.28
CA ASP A 444 9.08 14.64 5.58
C ASP A 444 10.54 15.07 5.25
N GLY A 445 10.75 16.33 4.85
CA GLY A 445 12.08 16.84 4.48
C GLY A 445 12.58 16.40 3.10
N ARG A 446 11.66 16.03 2.19
CA ARG A 446 11.97 15.56 0.82
C ARG A 446 11.80 16.66 -0.23
N VAL A 447 12.51 16.53 -1.36
CA VAL A 447 12.43 17.46 -2.51
C VAL A 447 11.01 17.46 -3.09
N LEU A 448 10.50 18.64 -3.44
CA LEU A 448 9.16 18.80 -4.00
C LEU A 448 9.20 18.96 -5.52
N LEU A 449 8.47 18.11 -6.25
CA LEU A 449 8.31 18.19 -7.71
C LEU A 449 6.84 18.43 -8.08
N THR A 450 6.57 19.02 -9.24
CA THR A 450 5.19 19.09 -9.76
C THR A 450 4.83 17.80 -10.49
N ARG A 451 3.58 17.38 -10.37
CA ARG A 451 3.02 16.23 -11.13
C ARG A 451 3.31 16.36 -12.63
N GLU A 452 3.08 17.56 -13.17
CA GLU A 452 3.25 17.86 -14.59
C GLU A 452 4.71 17.76 -15.03
N SER A 453 5.68 18.21 -14.21
CA SER A 453 7.10 18.08 -14.53
C SER A 453 7.53 16.62 -14.64
N VAL A 454 7.09 15.79 -13.68
CA VAL A 454 7.41 14.36 -13.67
C VAL A 454 6.77 13.65 -14.86
N GLU A 455 5.48 13.88 -15.09
CA GLU A 455 4.73 13.29 -16.20
C GLU A 455 5.32 13.69 -17.56
N ARG A 456 5.61 14.98 -17.76
CA ARG A 456 6.20 15.49 -19.00
C ARG A 456 7.54 14.83 -19.30
N ARG A 457 8.44 14.72 -18.31
CA ARG A 457 9.76 14.10 -18.49
C ARG A 457 9.66 12.62 -18.85
N LEU A 458 8.75 11.89 -18.22
CA LEU A 458 8.50 10.48 -18.53
C LEU A 458 7.91 10.32 -19.94
N GLN A 459 6.93 11.16 -20.31
CA GLN A 459 6.34 11.13 -21.65
C GLN A 459 7.33 11.53 -22.75
N GLU A 460 8.20 12.52 -22.49
CA GLU A 460 9.30 12.88 -23.40
C GLU A 460 10.25 11.71 -23.60
N ARG A 461 10.64 11.01 -22.52
CA ARG A 461 11.45 9.80 -22.60
C ARG A 461 10.77 8.71 -23.42
N GLY A 462 9.47 8.48 -23.22
CA GLY A 462 8.73 7.47 -23.99
C GLY A 462 8.49 7.83 -25.46
N ARG A 463 8.46 9.12 -25.81
CA ARG A 463 8.40 9.58 -27.22
C ARG A 463 9.72 9.37 -27.96
N ALA A 464 10.85 9.37 -27.26
CA ALA A 464 12.17 9.15 -27.84
C ALA A 464 12.45 7.67 -28.19
N GLU A 465 11.65 6.75 -27.65
CA GLU A 465 11.82 5.30 -27.83
C GLU A 465 10.74 4.69 -28.74
N PRO A 466 10.99 3.53 -29.37
CA PRO A 466 10.01 2.82 -30.18
C PRO A 466 8.74 2.50 -29.39
N ALA A 467 7.56 2.66 -30.01
CA ALA A 467 6.27 2.47 -29.35
C ALA A 467 6.07 1.06 -28.78
N ASP A 468 6.71 0.05 -29.35
CA ASP A 468 6.59 -1.35 -28.93
C ASP A 468 7.50 -1.71 -27.75
N SER A 469 8.38 -0.79 -27.31
CA SER A 469 9.24 -0.99 -26.14
C SER A 469 8.53 -0.61 -24.83
N VAL A 470 8.99 -1.16 -23.70
CA VAL A 470 8.48 -0.80 -22.36
C VAL A 470 8.64 0.70 -22.11
N VAL A 471 9.82 1.25 -22.44
CA VAL A 471 10.08 2.70 -22.31
C VAL A 471 9.19 3.51 -23.26
N GLY A 472 8.91 2.99 -24.46
CA GLY A 472 7.99 3.59 -25.42
C GLY A 472 6.58 3.82 -24.90
N GLN A 473 6.10 2.96 -23.99
CA GLN A 473 4.79 3.11 -23.33
C GLN A 473 4.73 4.30 -22.37
N PHE A 474 5.87 4.90 -22.01
CA PHE A 474 5.87 6.07 -21.13
C PHE A 474 5.23 7.30 -21.79
N ARG A 475 5.03 7.29 -23.12
CA ARG A 475 4.29 8.35 -23.84
C ARG A 475 2.85 8.54 -23.34
N SER A 476 2.27 7.52 -22.72
CA SER A 476 0.95 7.52 -22.08
C SER A 476 1.06 7.30 -20.56
N ALA A 477 2.26 7.44 -19.98
CA ALA A 477 2.45 7.33 -18.54
C ALA A 477 1.59 8.36 -17.81
N THR A 478 0.87 7.89 -16.80
CA THR A 478 0.07 8.72 -15.92
C THR A 478 0.78 8.84 -14.58
N VAL A 479 0.92 10.07 -14.08
CA VAL A 479 1.52 10.34 -12.78
C VAL A 479 0.48 10.85 -11.82
N LEU A 480 0.33 10.15 -10.70
CA LEU A 480 -0.50 10.57 -9.58
C LEU A 480 0.41 11.03 -8.44
N THR A 481 0.02 12.10 -7.77
CA THR A 481 0.74 12.58 -6.58
C THR A 481 0.24 11.84 -5.35
N LEU A 482 1.18 11.42 -4.52
CA LEU A 482 0.97 10.78 -3.23
C LEU A 482 1.56 11.71 -2.16
N GLY A 483 1.11 11.62 -0.91
CA GLY A 483 1.65 12.54 0.11
C GLY A 483 1.01 13.93 0.11
N ASP A 484 1.45 14.73 1.05
CA ASP A 484 1.04 16.12 1.17
C ASP A 484 1.38 16.91 -0.10
N GLN A 485 0.47 17.79 -0.50
CA GLN A 485 0.70 18.72 -1.58
C GLN A 485 0.86 20.12 -1.03
N THR A 486 1.84 20.84 -1.56
CA THR A 486 1.90 22.28 -1.41
C THR A 486 0.74 22.95 -2.15
N PRO A 487 0.39 24.22 -1.81
CA PRO A 487 -0.62 24.99 -2.53
C PRO A 487 -0.37 25.06 -4.05
N ASP A 488 0.89 24.99 -4.46
CA ASP A 488 1.32 24.99 -5.86
C ASP A 488 1.33 23.58 -6.50
N LEU A 489 0.63 22.61 -5.90
CA LEU A 489 0.47 21.23 -6.39
C LEU A 489 1.80 20.46 -6.55
N ARG A 490 2.80 20.74 -5.70
CA ARG A 490 4.06 19.99 -5.62
C ARG A 490 3.99 18.93 -4.53
N ALA A 491 4.54 17.74 -4.81
CA ALA A 491 4.57 16.59 -3.90
C ALA A 491 5.97 15.95 -3.86
N SER A 492 6.23 15.14 -2.84
CA SER A 492 7.48 14.37 -2.68
C SER A 492 7.37 12.90 -3.09
N SER A 493 6.15 12.41 -3.32
CA SER A 493 5.87 11.01 -3.66
C SER A 493 4.94 10.96 -4.87
N PHE A 494 5.20 10.03 -5.77
CA PHE A 494 4.45 9.90 -7.02
C PHE A 494 4.17 8.43 -7.32
N GLN A 495 2.97 8.15 -7.81
CA GLN A 495 2.67 6.88 -8.46
C GLN A 495 2.77 7.08 -9.97
N VAL A 496 3.70 6.36 -10.60
CA VAL A 496 3.86 6.32 -12.04
C VAL A 496 3.20 5.06 -12.55
N LYS A 497 2.16 5.21 -13.37
CA LYS A 497 1.48 4.09 -14.03
C LYS A 497 1.86 4.05 -15.50
N VAL A 498 2.34 2.90 -15.96
CA VAL A 498 2.74 2.66 -17.33
C VAL A 498 2.03 1.41 -17.84
N GLY A 499 1.40 1.49 -19.01
CA GLY A 499 0.75 0.35 -19.64
C GLY A 499 1.76 -0.66 -20.19
N ASN A 500 1.34 -1.91 -20.36
CA ASN A 500 2.18 -2.92 -21.01
C ASN A 500 2.35 -2.64 -22.52
N PRO A 501 3.54 -2.87 -23.10
CA PRO A 501 3.74 -2.79 -24.53
C PRO A 501 2.91 -3.84 -25.29
N PRO A 502 2.51 -3.57 -26.54
CA PRO A 502 1.79 -4.54 -27.36
C PRO A 502 2.68 -5.75 -27.68
N GLY A 503 2.38 -6.92 -27.11
CA GLY A 503 3.13 -8.17 -27.36
C GLY A 503 3.14 -9.12 -26.15
N LYS A 504 3.76 -10.31 -26.31
CA LYS A 504 4.05 -11.23 -25.20
C LYS A 504 5.47 -10.96 -24.70
N VAL A 505 5.66 -9.89 -23.93
CA VAL A 505 6.89 -9.63 -23.17
C VAL A 505 6.66 -10.14 -21.74
N ASP A 506 7.69 -10.73 -21.15
CA ASP A 506 7.62 -11.27 -19.80
C ASP A 506 7.46 -10.15 -18.75
N GLU A 507 6.57 -10.32 -17.77
CA GLU A 507 6.13 -9.23 -16.88
C GLU A 507 7.24 -8.75 -15.93
N SER A 508 8.16 -9.65 -15.56
CA SER A 508 9.37 -9.34 -14.80
C SER A 508 10.33 -8.43 -15.58
N THR A 509 10.45 -8.65 -16.89
CA THR A 509 11.27 -7.81 -17.79
C THR A 509 10.63 -6.43 -17.96
N ILE A 510 9.29 -6.37 -18.10
CA ILE A 510 8.55 -5.10 -18.18
C ILE A 510 8.74 -4.29 -16.89
N THR A 511 8.60 -4.93 -15.73
CA THR A 511 8.76 -4.25 -14.43
C THR A 511 10.20 -3.76 -14.24
N GLY A 512 11.19 -4.59 -14.52
CA GLY A 512 12.61 -4.22 -14.40
C GLY A 512 13.00 -3.06 -15.33
N GLU A 513 12.58 -3.11 -16.60
CA GLU A 513 12.82 -2.03 -17.55
C GLU A 513 12.08 -0.74 -17.17
N ALA A 514 10.83 -0.83 -16.73
CA ALA A 514 10.06 0.33 -16.28
C ALA A 514 10.69 0.98 -15.03
N VAL A 515 11.10 0.20 -14.03
CA VAL A 515 11.80 0.70 -12.83
C VAL A 515 13.09 1.40 -13.23
N THR A 516 13.90 0.75 -14.07
CA THR A 516 15.19 1.31 -14.53
C THR A 516 14.98 2.61 -15.30
N ALA A 517 13.97 2.66 -16.18
CA ALA A 517 13.65 3.85 -16.96
C ALA A 517 13.14 5.01 -16.09
N VAL A 518 12.26 4.76 -15.12
CA VAL A 518 11.79 5.80 -14.18
C VAL A 518 12.96 6.31 -13.33
N ALA A 519 13.75 5.39 -12.77
CA ALA A 519 14.90 5.73 -11.94
C ALA A 519 15.97 6.51 -12.71
N ALA A 520 16.27 6.15 -13.96
CA ALA A 520 17.18 6.90 -14.82
C ALA A 520 16.64 8.29 -15.18
N THR A 521 15.34 8.39 -15.51
CA THR A 521 14.71 9.67 -15.90
C THR A 521 14.71 10.69 -14.76
N LEU A 522 14.61 10.22 -13.51
CA LEU A 522 14.52 11.04 -12.29
C LEU A 522 15.71 10.82 -11.34
N ALA A 523 16.87 10.39 -11.86
CA ALA A 523 18.02 9.94 -11.06
C ALA A 523 18.53 10.97 -10.05
N ASN A 524 18.45 12.25 -10.40
CA ASN A 524 18.91 13.34 -9.53
C ASN A 524 17.94 13.63 -8.38
N GLU A 525 16.67 13.23 -8.50
CA GLU A 525 15.61 13.63 -7.58
C GLU A 525 14.96 12.48 -6.82
N LEU A 526 15.15 11.23 -7.24
CA LEU A 526 14.60 10.05 -6.55
C LEU A 526 15.52 9.48 -5.49
N ASP A 527 14.93 9.11 -4.35
CA ASP A 527 15.56 8.31 -3.29
C ASP A 527 15.63 6.84 -3.72
N ALA A 528 16.24 6.60 -4.88
CA ALA A 528 16.38 5.29 -5.48
C ALA A 528 17.85 4.98 -5.68
N GLN A 529 18.34 3.95 -5.01
CA GLN A 529 19.63 3.36 -5.35
C GLN A 529 19.43 2.47 -6.57
N LEU A 530 19.89 2.94 -7.74
CA LEU A 530 19.98 2.09 -8.93
C LEU A 530 20.86 0.88 -8.59
N SER A 531 20.46 -0.30 -9.08
CA SER A 531 21.31 -1.49 -9.03
C SER A 531 22.64 -1.17 -9.70
N ARG A 532 23.71 -1.13 -8.92
CA ARG A 532 25.06 -0.84 -9.42
C ARG A 532 25.55 -2.06 -10.18
N THR A 533 25.90 -1.87 -11.44
CA THR A 533 26.59 -2.89 -12.23
C THR A 533 28.09 -2.62 -12.17
N PHE A 534 28.89 -3.67 -12.27
CA PHE A 534 30.35 -3.56 -12.32
C PHE A 534 30.87 -4.46 -13.43
N GLN A 535 32.08 -4.17 -13.90
CA GLN A 535 32.71 -4.97 -14.94
C GLN A 535 32.91 -6.41 -14.43
N GLY A 536 32.26 -7.39 -15.09
CA GLY A 536 32.28 -8.79 -14.68
C GLY A 536 31.11 -9.25 -13.78
N ALA A 537 30.07 -8.44 -13.61
CA ALA A 537 28.82 -8.87 -12.96
C ALA A 537 28.23 -10.12 -13.66
N GLY A 538 28.05 -11.21 -12.90
CA GLY A 538 27.53 -12.50 -13.41
C GLY A 538 28.57 -13.47 -14.01
N GLY A 539 29.86 -13.12 -14.05
CA GLY A 539 30.95 -13.98 -14.54
C GLY A 539 31.87 -14.51 -13.45
N SER A 540 32.92 -15.27 -13.82
CA SER A 540 33.93 -15.78 -12.85
C SER A 540 34.71 -14.63 -12.19
N HIS A 541 34.67 -14.57 -10.86
CA HIS A 541 35.29 -13.49 -10.08
C HIS A 541 36.79 -13.73 -9.73
N THR A 542 37.37 -14.82 -10.22
CA THR A 542 38.77 -15.20 -9.95
C THR A 542 39.76 -14.15 -10.45
N ASP A 543 39.46 -13.48 -11.56
CA ASP A 543 40.37 -12.54 -12.21
C ASP A 543 40.49 -11.22 -11.46
N PHE A 544 39.48 -10.89 -10.64
CA PHE A 544 39.36 -9.67 -9.83
C PHE A 544 39.75 -9.87 -8.36
N THR A 545 40.19 -11.07 -8.02
CA THR A 545 40.54 -11.49 -6.67
C THR A 545 42.06 -11.60 -6.53
N ARG A 546 42.65 -10.96 -5.50
CA ARG A 546 44.10 -11.03 -5.23
C ARG A 546 44.39 -11.45 -3.78
N PRO A 547 45.32 -12.40 -3.55
CA PRO A 547 45.75 -12.75 -2.19
C PRO A 547 46.54 -11.59 -1.58
N ILE A 548 46.36 -11.35 -0.28
CA ILE A 548 47.01 -10.25 0.43
C ILE A 548 48.35 -10.73 1.00
N ASP A 549 49.37 -10.79 0.13
CA ASP A 549 50.71 -11.33 0.42
C ASP A 549 51.84 -10.27 0.43
N LYS A 550 51.58 -9.04 -0.02
CA LYS A 550 52.57 -7.94 -0.11
C LYS A 550 52.47 -6.94 1.05
N ARG A 551 53.26 -5.86 1.03
CA ARG A 551 53.38 -4.92 2.17
C ARG A 551 52.34 -3.79 2.14
N THR A 552 51.90 -3.39 0.96
CA THR A 552 50.92 -2.30 0.78
C THR A 552 49.75 -2.74 -0.11
N VAL A 553 48.60 -2.08 0.05
CA VAL A 553 47.40 -2.34 -0.76
C VAL A 553 47.70 -2.11 -2.24
N GLY A 554 48.47 -1.07 -2.57
CA GLY A 554 48.87 -0.77 -3.94
C GLY A 554 49.72 -1.85 -4.60
N GLU A 555 50.61 -2.51 -3.84
CA GLU A 555 51.40 -3.63 -4.36
C GLU A 555 50.54 -4.87 -4.63
N VAL A 556 49.51 -5.12 -3.80
CA VAL A 556 48.56 -6.24 -3.96
C VAL A 556 47.64 -6.02 -5.15
N LEU A 557 47.17 -4.79 -5.34
CA LEU A 557 46.21 -4.43 -6.37
C LEU A 557 46.83 -3.96 -7.70
N GLY A 558 48.16 -3.83 -7.76
CA GLY A 558 48.85 -3.31 -8.96
C GLY A 558 48.65 -1.81 -9.19
N ARG A 559 48.27 -1.07 -8.15
CA ARG A 559 48.03 0.39 -8.20
C ARG A 559 49.01 1.10 -7.29
N ALA A 560 50.10 1.61 -7.87
CA ALA A 560 51.20 2.24 -7.13
C ALA A 560 50.78 3.45 -6.27
N GLU A 561 49.58 3.97 -6.51
CA GLU A 561 49.00 5.15 -5.88
C GLU A 561 48.47 4.87 -4.46
N LEU A 562 48.21 3.60 -4.11
CA LEU A 562 47.66 3.19 -2.82
C LEU A 562 48.77 2.76 -1.85
N THR A 563 49.09 3.60 -0.86
CA THR A 563 50.19 3.35 0.10
C THR A 563 49.76 2.68 1.40
N ASP A 564 48.49 2.33 1.55
CA ASP A 564 47.96 1.80 2.81
C ASP A 564 48.61 0.45 3.20
N PRO A 565 49.07 0.29 4.45
CA PRO A 565 49.69 -0.94 4.91
C PRO A 565 48.64 -2.05 5.14
N VAL A 566 48.86 -3.24 4.57
CA VAL A 566 47.91 -4.37 4.66
C VAL A 566 47.92 -5.13 5.99
N GLY A 567 48.55 -4.58 7.04
CA GLY A 567 48.79 -5.27 8.31
C GLY A 567 47.52 -5.81 8.98
N ARG A 568 46.41 -5.08 8.91
CA ARG A 568 45.10 -5.49 9.44
C ARG A 568 44.30 -6.40 8.51
N LEU A 569 44.76 -6.56 7.26
CA LEU A 569 44.08 -7.28 6.18
C LEU A 569 44.76 -8.61 5.83
N LYS A 570 45.88 -8.93 6.50
CA LYS A 570 46.62 -10.18 6.30
C LYS A 570 45.76 -11.40 6.58
N GLY A 571 45.78 -12.36 5.64
CA GLY A 571 44.93 -13.56 5.66
C GLY A 571 43.55 -13.37 5.03
N GLY A 572 43.25 -12.15 4.56
CA GLY A 572 42.06 -11.85 3.77
C GLY A 572 42.29 -11.93 2.26
N VAL A 573 41.24 -11.58 1.53
CA VAL A 573 41.20 -11.52 0.07
C VAL A 573 40.83 -10.10 -0.33
N ALA A 574 41.60 -9.50 -1.24
CA ALA A 574 41.27 -8.19 -1.78
C ALA A 574 40.45 -8.36 -3.08
N ILE A 575 39.32 -7.65 -3.15
CA ILE A 575 38.42 -7.64 -4.32
C ILE A 575 38.51 -6.26 -4.97
N VAL A 576 38.84 -6.24 -6.26
CA VAL A 576 38.82 -5.00 -7.06
C VAL A 576 37.48 -4.93 -7.80
N VAL A 577 36.72 -3.86 -7.55
CA VAL A 577 35.47 -3.59 -8.25
C VAL A 577 35.69 -2.39 -9.16
N ASP A 578 35.79 -2.65 -10.46
CA ASP A 578 36.04 -1.65 -11.50
C ASP A 578 34.83 -1.46 -12.41
N GLY A 579 34.75 -0.29 -13.05
CA GLY A 579 33.66 0.03 -13.98
C GLY A 579 32.28 0.04 -13.31
N ILE A 580 32.20 0.57 -12.09
CA ILE A 580 30.93 0.71 -11.36
C ILE A 580 30.09 1.76 -12.08
N GLU A 581 28.92 1.35 -12.54
CA GLU A 581 27.97 2.23 -13.20
C GLU A 581 26.63 2.22 -12.44
N PRO A 582 26.16 3.39 -11.95
CA PRO A 582 26.82 4.71 -11.99
C PRO A 582 28.04 4.82 -11.03
N PRO A 583 29.00 5.72 -11.31
CA PRO A 583 30.23 5.87 -10.52
C PRO A 583 29.96 6.28 -9.06
N ILE A 584 30.78 5.80 -8.13
CA ILE A 584 30.69 6.14 -6.71
C ILE A 584 31.17 7.58 -6.51
N SER A 585 30.28 8.49 -6.11
CA SER A 585 30.70 9.76 -5.50
C SER A 585 31.06 9.54 -4.04
N VAL A 586 32.18 10.10 -3.58
CA VAL A 586 32.69 9.96 -2.20
C VAL A 586 31.82 10.72 -1.18
N ASP A 587 30.83 11.48 -1.65
CA ASP A 587 29.93 12.31 -0.84
C ASP A 587 28.57 11.65 -0.51
N GLU A 588 28.34 10.40 -0.91
CA GLU A 588 27.23 9.53 -0.44
C GLU A 588 27.72 8.57 0.65
#